data_AF-C5T5V2-F1
#
_entry.id   AF-C5T5V2-F1
#
_cell.length_a   1.000
_cell.length_b   1.000
_cell.length_c   1.000
_cell.angle_alpha   90.00
_cell.angle_beta   90.00
_cell.angle_gamma   90.00
#
_symmetry.space_group_name_H-M   'P 1'
#
loop_
_entity.id
_entity.type
_entity.pdbx_description
1 polymer ?
#
loop_
_entity_poly.entity_id
_entity_poly.type
_entity_poly.pdbx_seq_one_letter_code
_entity_poly.pdbx_strand_id
1 'polypeptide(L)'
;MFKKAAAALPVQPEVMDWLLNGWLITSLALYGITTLGWIWILRHAPLHLAYPFMGLAFLIVPTLAWLFLGEPLQWRTLAGGVLIVAGVALASTH
;
A
#
# COMPACT_ATOMS: atom_id res chain seq x y z
N MET A 1 4.94 7.99 -3.67
CA MET A 1 5.31 9.26 -3.01
C MET A 1 6.82 9.37 -2.81
N PHE A 2 7.51 8.35 -2.27
CA PHE A 2 8.98 8.34 -2.14
C PHE A 2 9.77 8.65 -3.42
N LYS A 3 9.34 8.15 -4.59
CA LYS A 3 9.98 8.50 -5.87
C LYS A 3 9.90 9.99 -6.20
N LYS A 4 8.78 10.66 -5.86
CA LYS A 4 8.62 12.11 -5.99
C LYS A 4 9.47 12.87 -4.98
N ALA A 5 9.59 12.35 -3.75
CA ALA A 5 10.47 12.91 -2.73
C ALA A 5 11.93 12.90 -3.19
N ALA A 6 12.42 11.76 -3.70
CA ALA A 6 13.78 11.64 -4.22
C ALA A 6 14.06 12.57 -5.41
N ALA A 7 13.09 12.70 -6.34
CA ALA A 7 13.22 13.58 -7.50
C ALA A 7 13.17 15.09 -7.15
N ALA A 8 12.60 15.44 -5.99
CA ALA A 8 12.50 16.82 -5.53
C ALA A 8 13.76 17.33 -4.80
N LEU A 9 14.73 16.45 -4.52
CA LEU A 9 15.99 16.83 -3.87
C LEU A 9 16.96 17.45 -4.90
N PRO A 10 17.72 18.49 -4.51
CA PRO A 10 18.77 19.06 -5.36
C PRO A 10 19.96 18.09 -5.49
N VAL A 11 20.82 18.32 -6.48
CA VAL A 11 21.97 17.46 -6.82
C VAL A 11 22.96 17.31 -5.64
N GLN A 12 23.07 18.33 -4.79
CA GLN A 12 23.83 18.31 -3.54
C GLN A 12 22.88 18.68 -2.40
N PRO A 13 22.18 17.69 -1.80
CA PRO A 13 21.17 17.98 -0.81
C PRO A 13 21.79 18.25 0.56
N GLU A 14 21.38 19.36 1.17
CA GLU A 14 21.69 19.64 2.57
C GLU A 14 20.66 18.97 3.49
N VAL A 15 20.99 18.82 4.78
CA VAL A 15 20.10 18.21 5.78
C VAL A 15 18.73 18.90 5.82
N MET A 16 18.69 20.21 5.61
CA MET A 16 17.44 20.98 5.60
C MET A 16 16.52 20.58 4.43
N ASP A 17 17.08 20.26 3.26
CA ASP A 17 16.31 19.84 2.09
C ASP A 17 15.61 18.50 2.33
N TRP A 18 16.23 17.60 3.07
CA TRP A 18 15.60 16.35 3.49
C TRP A 18 14.49 16.58 4.50
N LEU A 19 14.72 17.43 5.51
CA LEU A 19 13.77 17.70 6.58
C LEU A 19 12.53 18.45 6.10
N LEU A 20 12.68 19.38 5.14
CA LEU A 20 11.57 20.17 4.60
C LEU A 20 10.91 19.55 3.36
N ASN A 21 11.36 18.37 2.93
CA ASN A 21 10.76 17.68 1.79
C ASN A 21 9.34 17.21 2.12
N GLY A 22 8.33 18.00 1.72
CA GLY A 22 6.93 17.71 1.98
C GLY A 22 6.47 16.34 1.46
N TRP A 23 7.04 15.86 0.34
CA TRP A 23 6.76 14.52 -0.17
C TRP A 23 7.34 13.43 0.72
N LEU A 24 8.54 13.64 1.27
CA LEU A 24 9.16 12.71 2.21
C LEU A 24 8.36 12.66 3.52
N ILE A 25 8.05 13.82 4.11
CA ILE A 25 7.25 13.92 5.34
C ILE A 25 5.89 13.24 5.15
N THR A 26 5.19 13.54 4.05
CA THR A 26 3.88 12.92 3.76
C THR A 26 4.01 11.41 3.59
N SER A 27 5.06 10.94 2.92
CA SER A 27 5.32 9.50 2.76
C SER A 27 5.59 8.82 4.10
N LEU A 28 6.41 9.43 4.96
CA LEU A 28 6.75 8.91 6.28
C LEU A 28 5.54 8.93 7.22
N ALA A 29 4.75 10.00 7.21
CA ALA A 29 3.52 10.10 8.00
C ALA A 29 2.50 9.03 7.60
N LEU A 30 2.23 8.87 6.29
CA LEU A 30 1.36 7.80 5.78
C LEU A 30 1.90 6.41 6.16
N TYR A 31 3.20 6.20 6.05
CA TYR A 31 3.82 4.93 6.40
C TYR A 31 3.70 4.64 7.91
N GLY A 32 3.94 5.65 8.75
CA GLY A 32 3.76 5.58 10.20
C GLY A 32 2.33 5.24 10.58
N ILE A 33 1.35 5.95 10.02
CA ILE A 33 -0.09 5.68 10.25
C ILE A 33 -0.44 4.25 9.82
N THR A 34 0.01 3.83 8.63
CA THR A 34 -0.24 2.47 8.12
C THR A 34 0.37 1.41 9.04
N THR A 35 1.57 1.66 9.55
CA THR A 35 2.26 0.74 10.47
C THR A 35 1.52 0.63 11.80
N LEU A 36 1.09 1.75 12.38
CA LEU A 36 0.30 1.74 13.62
C LEU A 36 -1.04 1.02 13.42
N GLY A 37 -1.73 1.28 12.31
CA GLY A 37 -2.95 0.56 11.94
C GLY A 37 -2.72 -0.94 11.81
N TRP A 38 -1.62 -1.34 11.18
CA TRP A 38 -1.24 -2.74 11.04
C TRP A 38 -0.96 -3.41 12.38
N ILE A 39 -0.18 -2.77 13.26
CA ILE A 39 0.07 -3.26 14.62
C ILE A 39 -1.24 -3.42 15.40
N TRP A 40 -2.16 -2.46 15.27
CA TRP A 40 -3.46 -2.52 15.91
C TRP A 40 -4.31 -3.69 15.37
N ILE A 41 -4.32 -3.92 14.06
CA ILE A 41 -5.01 -5.07 13.44
C ILE A 41 -4.42 -6.37 13.97
N LEU A 42 -3.09 -6.53 13.95
CA LEU A 42 -2.42 -7.75 14.41
C LEU A 42 -2.63 -8.04 15.91
N ARG A 43 -2.92 -7.01 16.71
CA ARG A 43 -3.27 -7.17 18.12
C ARG A 43 -4.67 -7.77 18.33
N HIS A 44 -5.60 -7.54 17.40
CA HIS A 44 -7.01 -7.94 17.56
C HIS A 44 -7.42 -9.10 16.65
N ALA A 45 -6.77 -9.25 15.49
CA ALA A 45 -7.03 -10.31 14.53
C ALA A 45 -5.88 -11.33 14.54
N PRO A 46 -6.18 -12.64 14.51
CA PRO A 46 -5.14 -13.65 14.45
C PRO A 46 -4.41 -13.59 13.10
N LEU A 47 -3.11 -13.91 13.13
CA LEU A 47 -2.20 -13.72 12.00
C LEU A 47 -2.69 -14.42 10.72
N HIS A 48 -3.26 -15.62 10.85
CA HIS A 48 -3.76 -16.42 9.75
C HIS A 48 -4.98 -15.80 9.04
N LEU A 49 -5.71 -14.87 9.67
CA LEU A 49 -6.81 -14.11 9.04
C LEU A 49 -6.32 -12.78 8.44
N ALA A 50 -5.35 -12.12 9.10
CA ALA A 50 -4.82 -10.83 8.64
C ALA A 50 -4.03 -10.94 7.33
N TYR A 51 -3.21 -11.98 7.16
CA TYR A 51 -2.39 -12.17 5.96
C TYR A 51 -3.21 -12.42 4.69
N PRO A 52 -4.25 -13.27 4.69
CA PRO A 52 -5.15 -13.39 3.54
C PRO A 52 -5.81 -12.06 3.18
N PHE A 53 -6.24 -11.27 4.17
CA PHE A 53 -6.81 -9.94 3.91
C PHE A 53 -5.84 -8.97 3.21
N MET A 54 -4.54 -9.06 3.50
CA MET A 54 -3.52 -8.29 2.76
C MET A 54 -3.49 -8.64 1.27
N GLY A 55 -3.81 -9.88 0.89
CA GLY A 55 -3.93 -10.28 -0.51
C GLY A 55 -4.99 -9.46 -1.27
N LEU A 56 -6.08 -9.09 -0.61
CA LEU A 56 -7.13 -8.25 -1.23
C LEU A 56 -6.62 -6.87 -1.64
N ALA A 57 -5.55 -6.36 -1.01
CA ALA A 57 -4.92 -5.12 -1.42
C ALA A 57 -4.42 -5.17 -2.88
N PHE A 58 -4.08 -6.36 -3.39
CA PHE A 58 -3.66 -6.57 -4.78
C PHE A 58 -4.79 -6.29 -5.79
N LEU A 59 -6.05 -6.36 -5.35
CA LEU A 59 -7.23 -5.94 -6.11
C LEU A 59 -7.60 -4.50 -5.79
N ILE A 60 -7.71 -4.18 -4.50
CA ILE A 60 -8.20 -2.87 -4.04
C ILE A 60 -7.30 -1.75 -4.55
N VAL A 61 -5.97 -1.88 -4.47
CA VAL A 61 -5.03 -0.82 -4.85
C VAL A 61 -5.12 -0.50 -6.35
N PRO A 62 -5.01 -1.46 -7.29
CA PRO A 62 -5.18 -1.16 -8.71
C PRO A 62 -6.58 -0.64 -9.07
N THR A 63 -7.63 -1.13 -8.39
CA THR A 63 -9.00 -0.67 -8.65
C THR A 63 -9.20 0.79 -8.21
N LEU A 64 -8.65 1.16 -7.05
CA LEU A 64 -8.62 2.55 -6.59
C LEU A 64 -7.72 3.41 -7.48
N ALA A 65 -6.58 2.91 -7.95
CA ALA A 65 -5.73 3.63 -8.89
C ALA A 65 -6.43 3.89 -10.23
N TRP A 66 -7.19 2.92 -10.74
CA TRP A 66 -8.04 3.12 -11.90
C TRP A 66 -9.13 4.16 -11.65
N LEU A 67 -9.83 4.10 -10.51
CA LEU A 67 -10.94 5.01 -10.19
C LEU A 67 -10.49 6.46 -9.91
N PHE A 68 -9.40 6.65 -9.15
CA PHE A 68 -8.96 7.97 -8.68
C PHE A 68 -7.83 8.58 -9.51
N LEU A 69 -6.94 7.76 -10.08
CA LEU A 69 -5.78 8.21 -10.87
C LEU A 69 -5.97 7.99 -12.37
N GLY A 70 -7.01 7.26 -12.79
CA GLY A 70 -7.27 6.95 -14.21
C GLY A 70 -6.26 5.97 -14.81
N GLU A 71 -5.51 5.24 -14.00
CA GLU A 71 -4.51 4.28 -14.48
C GLU A 71 -5.18 3.07 -15.17
N PRO A 72 -4.71 2.62 -16.34
CA PRO A 72 -5.37 1.55 -17.08
C PRO A 72 -5.34 0.24 -16.30
N LEU A 73 -6.52 -0.27 -15.96
CA LEU A 73 -6.66 -1.55 -15.29
C LEU A 73 -6.47 -2.69 -16.27
N GLN A 74 -5.40 -3.46 -16.10
CA GLN A 74 -5.11 -4.60 -16.98
C GLN A 74 -5.98 -5.80 -16.62
N TRP A 75 -6.49 -6.51 -17.63
CA TRP A 75 -7.26 -7.74 -17.45
C TRP A 75 -6.51 -8.81 -16.64
N ARG A 76 -5.18 -8.86 -16.77
CA ARG A 76 -4.31 -9.77 -16.00
C ARG A 76 -4.37 -9.48 -14.49
N THR A 77 -4.49 -8.21 -14.10
CA THR A 77 -4.62 -7.78 -12.70
C THR A 77 -5.95 -8.25 -12.12
N LEU A 78 -7.04 -8.15 -12.89
CA LEU A 78 -8.35 -8.67 -12.49
C LEU A 78 -8.34 -10.20 -12.35
N ALA A 79 -7.79 -10.91 -13.34
CA ALA A 79 -7.69 -12.37 -13.30
C ALA A 79 -6.83 -12.88 -12.12
N GLY A 80 -5.66 -12.27 -11.89
CA GLY A 80 -4.84 -12.55 -10.71
C GLY A 80 -5.55 -12.20 -9.41
N GLY A 81 -6.30 -11.09 -9.41
CA GLY A 81 -7.15 -10.68 -8.31
C GLY A 81 -8.19 -11.74 -7.92
N VAL A 82 -8.91 -12.30 -8.90
CA VAL A 82 -9.88 -13.38 -8.67
C VAL A 82 -9.22 -14.60 -8.04
N LEU A 83 -8.02 -14.99 -8.50
CA LEU A 83 -7.26 -16.09 -7.90
C LEU A 83 -6.85 -15.80 -6.46
N ILE A 84 -6.43 -14.57 -6.16
CA ILE A 84 -6.10 -14.16 -4.79
C ILE A 84 -7.35 -14.20 -3.91
N VAL A 85 -8.49 -13.65 -4.35
CA VAL A 85 -9.75 -13.71 -3.61
C VAL A 85 -10.17 -15.15 -3.35
N ALA A 86 -10.04 -16.04 -4.34
CA ALA A 86 -10.33 -17.47 -4.17
C ALA A 86 -9.40 -18.12 -3.14
N GLY A 87 -8.09 -17.81 -3.18
CA GLY A 87 -7.12 -18.31 -2.20
C GLY A 87 -7.38 -17.77 -0.78
N VAL A 88 -7.80 -16.52 -0.66
CA VAL A 88 -8.19 -15.90 0.61
C VAL A 88 -9.46 -16.53 1.16
N ALA A 89 -10.47 -16.71 0.32
CA ALA A 89 -11.72 -17.38 0.71
C ALA A 89 -11.44 -18.79 1.23
N LEU A 90 -10.63 -19.57 0.52
CA LEU A 90 -10.22 -20.91 0.93
C LEU A 90 -9.41 -20.91 2.24
N ALA A 91 -8.48 -19.97 2.42
CA ALA A 91 -7.70 -19.85 3.65
C ALA A 91 -8.53 -19.37 4.85
N SER A 92 -9.67 -18.71 4.60
CA SER A 92 -10.58 -18.19 5.63
C SER A 92 -11.69 -19.16 6.03
N THR A 93 -11.97 -20.18 5.22
CA THR A 93 -12.90 -21.26 5.59
C THR A 93 -12.22 -22.21 6.59
N HIS A 94 -12.83 -22.34 7.77
CA HIS A 94 -12.39 -23.18 8.89
C HIS A 94 -12.21 -24.66 8.53
#